data_AF-A0A518U5I5-F1
#
_entry.id   AF-A0A518U5I5-F1
#
_cell.length_a   1.000
_cell.length_b   1.000
_cell.length_c   1.000
_cell.angle_alpha   90.00
_cell.angle_beta   90.00
_cell.angle_gamma   90.00
#
_symmetry.space_group_name_H-M   'P 1'
#
loop_
_entity.id
_entity.type
_entity.pdbx_description
1 polymer ?
#
loop_
_entity_poly.entity_id
_entity_poly.type
_entity_poly.pdbx_seq_one_letter_code
_entity_poly.pdbx_strand_id
1 'polypeptide(L)'
;MGMDAGTNDSAISAPDRGGWPLDRVRRATAIGPPVFPVRCSALFVCRLDRLLAFPRVRRTRRCDDRSRKGVGMFLKGYRMVDMCWMGGGPFTAQVLGDLGFDVIKVMEVPKASSGRRGGRSTGSLIAEHNGIQMSHYRFGIRNARSIMLDLKSKEGLEVFHRLIEKTDVITEGFRPGVADRLGVGYEALRQINPGLVYAAITGYGQTGPYRDKPGHDVNFESIAGFIGMNGKAGGPPVVTGGLVADFAAGSMSAVTHILAALLRREKTGQGAYCDVSLTDAVFEANGTAIGPYLGSGVEMQRGEMYFSGFWPFNDVYETRDGAYLSLGAWEPYFFKNLCEAVGREDLVDIQWSVERRDYVRAELTALFKTRTQAEWVALFEPVDACVTPVNSPAQAANDPQMRARSMVVELENPLHGKVPMVGSMFKLDGQPLEARHWMNYPGEHTGMVLQELGYSEGEVADLQAQGFVR
;
A
#
# COMPACT_ATOMS: atom_id res chain seq x y z
N MET A 1 50.87 25.46 -37.66
CA MET A 1 51.28 24.18 -38.29
C MET A 1 51.15 23.08 -37.25
N GLY A 2 50.26 22.09 -37.48
CA GLY A 2 50.10 20.74 -36.88
C GLY A 2 50.34 20.56 -35.37
N MET A 3 49.35 20.25 -34.52
CA MET A 3 48.69 18.94 -34.32
C MET A 3 49.67 17.79 -34.06
N ASP A 4 49.73 17.30 -32.81
CA ASP A 4 49.29 15.95 -32.44
C ASP A 4 49.39 15.71 -30.92
N ALA A 5 48.25 15.45 -30.30
CA ALA A 5 48.15 14.83 -28.97
C ALA A 5 47.13 13.70 -29.11
N GLY A 6 47.63 12.48 -29.20
CA GLY A 6 46.83 11.27 -29.35
C GLY A 6 46.00 10.99 -28.10
N THR A 7 44.68 11.00 -28.26
CA THR A 7 43.74 10.41 -27.33
C THR A 7 43.35 9.01 -27.81
N ASN A 8 43.38 8.08 -26.88
CA ASN A 8 43.19 6.65 -27.05
C ASN A 8 41.68 6.35 -27.13
N ASP A 9 41.13 6.24 -28.34
CA ASP A 9 39.75 5.79 -28.58
C ASP A 9 39.70 4.25 -28.65
N SER A 10 39.29 3.62 -27.56
CA SER A 10 38.82 2.23 -27.60
C SER A 10 37.35 2.20 -28.01
N ALA A 11 37.13 2.07 -29.32
CA ALA A 11 35.82 1.84 -29.91
C ALA A 11 35.24 0.49 -29.42
N ILE A 12 34.18 0.55 -28.62
CA ILE A 12 33.27 -0.58 -28.40
C ILE A 12 32.27 -0.53 -29.55
N SER A 13 32.43 -1.45 -30.49
CA SER A 13 31.49 -1.68 -31.59
C SER A 13 30.10 -2.04 -31.05
N ALA A 14 29.09 -1.35 -31.55
CA ALA A 14 27.69 -1.70 -31.33
C ALA A 14 27.40 -3.09 -31.94
N PRO A 15 26.69 -3.98 -31.25
CA PRO A 15 26.21 -5.21 -31.88
C PRO A 15 25.06 -4.90 -32.83
N ASP A 16 25.08 -5.65 -33.92
CA ASP A 16 24.27 -5.59 -35.11
C ASP A 16 22.76 -5.49 -34.86
N ARG A 17 22.07 -4.67 -35.67
CA ARG A 17 20.60 -4.55 -35.69
C ARG A 17 20.02 -5.77 -36.42
N GLY A 18 20.08 -6.93 -35.79
CA GLY A 18 19.42 -8.15 -36.23
C GLY A 18 18.04 -8.29 -35.58
N GLY A 19 17.00 -8.41 -36.41
CA GLY A 19 15.61 -8.63 -35.95
C GLY A 19 15.45 -9.85 -35.04
N TRP A 20 14.39 -9.81 -34.23
CA TRP A 20 13.97 -10.87 -33.32
C TRP A 20 13.99 -12.26 -34.00
N PRO A 21 14.74 -13.26 -33.49
CA PRO A 21 14.64 -14.62 -33.97
C PRO A 21 13.30 -15.22 -33.50
N LEU A 22 12.31 -15.24 -34.40
CA LEU A 22 10.97 -15.81 -34.21
C LEU A 22 10.99 -17.26 -33.67
N ASP A 23 12.09 -17.99 -33.84
CA ASP A 23 12.23 -19.39 -33.42
C ASP A 23 12.42 -19.58 -31.90
N ARG A 24 12.84 -18.55 -31.14
CA ARG A 24 13.00 -18.68 -29.68
C ARG A 24 11.72 -18.41 -28.90
N VAL A 25 10.80 -17.62 -29.46
CA VAL A 25 9.48 -17.38 -28.86
C VAL A 25 8.61 -18.64 -28.91
N ARG A 26 8.75 -19.49 -29.95
CA ARG A 26 8.00 -20.75 -30.09
C ARG A 26 8.18 -21.74 -28.93
N ARG A 27 9.29 -21.66 -28.17
CA ARG A 27 9.50 -22.53 -26.99
C ARG A 27 8.94 -21.94 -25.70
N ALA A 28 8.79 -20.62 -25.60
CA ALA A 28 8.19 -19.95 -24.46
C ALA A 28 6.65 -19.87 -24.57
N THR A 29 6.10 -19.92 -25.80
CA THR A 29 4.64 -19.84 -26.06
C THR A 29 3.94 -21.20 -26.20
N ALA A 30 4.64 -22.32 -25.98
CA ALA A 30 4.03 -23.65 -25.96
C ALA A 30 3.28 -23.98 -24.65
N ILE A 31 3.17 -23.02 -23.72
CA ILE A 31 2.36 -23.16 -22.51
C ILE A 31 1.12 -22.29 -22.71
N GLY A 32 0.06 -22.90 -23.24
CA GLY A 32 -1.29 -22.37 -23.11
C GLY A 32 -1.69 -22.25 -21.62
N PRO A 33 -2.80 -21.55 -21.29
CA PRO A 33 -3.23 -21.42 -19.90
C PRO A 33 -3.40 -22.80 -19.26
N PRO A 34 -3.04 -23.00 -17.97
CA PRO A 34 -3.21 -24.28 -17.31
C PRO A 34 -4.71 -24.59 -17.20
N VAL A 35 -5.21 -25.44 -18.08
CA VAL A 35 -6.50 -26.09 -17.94
C VAL A 35 -6.33 -27.19 -16.90
N PHE A 36 -6.78 -26.96 -15.66
CA PHE A 36 -6.81 -27.99 -14.63
C PHE A 36 -7.93 -29.00 -14.92
N PRO A 37 -7.64 -30.29 -15.15
CA PRO A 37 -8.69 -31.30 -15.17
C PRO A 37 -9.06 -31.67 -13.73
N VAL A 38 -10.26 -31.27 -13.31
CA VAL A 38 -10.88 -31.78 -12.08
C VAL A 38 -11.23 -33.26 -12.30
N ARG A 39 -10.35 -34.16 -11.88
CA ARG A 39 -10.71 -35.57 -11.67
C ARG A 39 -11.14 -35.77 -10.23
N CYS A 40 -12.45 -35.87 -10.05
CA CYS A 40 -13.07 -36.44 -8.85
C CYS A 40 -12.69 -37.92 -8.77
N SER A 41 -12.08 -38.34 -7.67
CA SER A 41 -11.93 -39.76 -7.33
C SER A 41 -12.15 -39.91 -5.84
N ALA A 42 -13.33 -40.39 -5.51
CA ALA A 42 -13.73 -40.83 -4.19
C ALA A 42 -12.93 -42.06 -3.75
N LEU A 43 -12.96 -42.33 -2.44
CA LEU A 43 -12.41 -43.47 -1.68
C LEU A 43 -11.06 -43.18 -1.01
N PHE A 44 -11.10 -42.86 0.28
CA PHE A 44 -10.59 -43.78 1.31
C PHE A 44 -11.12 -43.36 2.69
N VAL A 45 -12.10 -44.11 3.19
CA VAL A 45 -12.50 -44.09 4.60
C VAL A 45 -11.63 -45.11 5.31
N CYS A 46 -10.79 -44.67 6.26
CA CYS A 46 -10.25 -45.55 7.29
C CYS A 46 -10.07 -44.80 8.61
N ARG A 47 -11.00 -45.12 9.51
CA ARG A 47 -10.89 -45.18 10.98
C ARG A 47 -9.44 -45.27 11.49
N LEU A 48 -9.09 -44.38 12.41
CA LEU A 48 -8.30 -44.77 13.58
C LEU A 48 -8.60 -43.82 14.74
N ASP A 49 -9.38 -44.35 15.68
CA ASP A 49 -9.58 -43.82 17.01
C ASP A 49 -8.33 -44.07 17.86
N ARG A 50 -8.14 -43.15 18.83
CA ARG A 50 -7.47 -43.27 20.14
C ARG A 50 -6.04 -42.75 20.31
N LEU A 51 -5.96 -42.02 21.43
CA LEU A 51 -4.82 -41.63 22.26
C LEU A 51 -4.10 -40.37 21.81
N LEU A 52 -4.48 -39.23 22.41
CA LEU A 52 -3.59 -38.39 23.22
C LEU A 52 -4.45 -37.42 24.05
N ALA A 53 -4.35 -37.56 25.37
CA ALA A 53 -4.99 -36.67 26.33
C ALA A 53 -4.32 -35.30 26.31
N PHE A 54 -5.04 -34.26 25.90
CA PHE A 54 -4.56 -32.88 25.96
C PHE A 54 -4.76 -32.32 27.39
N PRO A 55 -3.77 -31.62 27.97
CA PRO A 55 -3.97 -30.91 29.23
C PRO A 55 -4.98 -29.77 29.03
N ARG A 56 -5.91 -29.64 29.97
CA ARG A 56 -6.88 -28.54 30.05
C ARG A 56 -6.15 -27.19 30.04
N VAL A 57 -6.22 -26.48 28.92
CA VAL A 57 -5.86 -25.06 28.83
C VAL A 57 -6.76 -24.29 29.79
N ARG A 58 -6.16 -23.55 30.73
CA ARG A 58 -6.87 -22.60 31.59
C ARG A 58 -7.61 -21.59 30.71
N ARG A 59 -8.94 -21.64 30.74
CA ARG A 59 -9.80 -20.57 30.21
C ARG A 59 -9.59 -19.32 31.05
N THR A 60 -8.90 -18.32 30.51
CA THR A 60 -8.94 -16.96 31.03
C THR A 60 -9.24 -15.98 29.91
N ARG A 61 -10.55 -15.77 29.70
CA ARG A 61 -11.26 -14.49 29.53
C ARG A 61 -12.66 -14.84 29.04
N ARG A 62 -13.59 -14.91 29.98
CA ARG A 62 -15.02 -14.96 29.69
C ARG A 62 -15.39 -13.54 29.24
N CYS A 63 -15.51 -13.30 27.95
CA CYS A 63 -16.15 -12.09 27.44
C CYS A 63 -17.66 -12.23 27.71
N ASP A 64 -18.09 -11.84 28.91
CA ASP A 64 -19.47 -11.44 29.14
C ASP A 64 -19.58 -9.96 28.77
N ASP A 65 -20.00 -9.69 27.54
CA ASP A 65 -20.82 -8.52 27.21
C ASP A 65 -21.58 -8.83 25.91
N ARG A 66 -22.79 -9.39 26.05
CA ARG A 66 -23.77 -9.51 24.96
C ARG A 66 -24.76 -8.34 25.00
N SER A 67 -24.29 -7.11 25.24
CA SER A 67 -25.18 -5.95 25.31
C SER A 67 -24.59 -4.67 24.70
N ARG A 68 -24.07 -4.78 23.47
CA ARG A 68 -24.14 -3.77 22.40
C ARG A 68 -23.62 -4.45 21.13
N LYS A 69 -24.45 -4.57 20.08
CA LYS A 69 -23.96 -5.02 18.76
C LYS A 69 -22.95 -3.98 18.28
N GLY A 70 -21.66 -4.24 18.53
CA GLY A 70 -20.56 -3.34 18.20
C GLY A 70 -20.40 -3.28 16.70
N VAL A 71 -20.83 -2.16 16.13
CA VAL A 71 -20.63 -1.77 14.74
C VAL A 71 -19.12 -1.58 14.50
N GLY A 72 -18.59 -2.06 13.37
CA GLY A 72 -17.28 -1.66 12.81
C GLY A 72 -15.97 -2.05 13.50
N MET A 73 -15.95 -2.77 14.63
CA MET A 73 -14.70 -2.97 15.40
C MET A 73 -14.17 -4.43 15.40
N PHE A 74 -13.78 -4.95 14.23
CA PHE A 74 -13.25 -6.32 14.10
C PHE A 74 -12.01 -6.57 14.96
N LEU A 75 -11.20 -5.53 15.15
CA LEU A 75 -9.97 -5.57 15.94
C LEU A 75 -10.10 -4.75 17.23
N LYS A 76 -11.32 -4.64 17.77
CA LYS A 76 -11.55 -4.01 19.09
C LYS A 76 -10.71 -4.69 20.15
N GLY A 77 -10.11 -3.88 21.02
CA GLY A 77 -9.34 -4.35 22.17
C GLY A 77 -7.87 -4.56 21.88
N TYR A 78 -7.44 -4.35 20.62
CA TYR A 78 -6.03 -4.20 20.28
C TYR A 78 -5.63 -2.72 20.36
N ARG A 79 -4.45 -2.46 20.93
CA ARG A 79 -3.83 -1.12 20.99
C ARG A 79 -2.55 -1.07 20.17
N MET A 80 -2.37 0.02 19.45
CA MET A 80 -1.17 0.28 18.64
C MET A 80 -0.52 1.60 18.99
N VAL A 81 0.80 1.62 19.03
CA VAL A 81 1.61 2.83 19.06
C VAL A 81 2.23 3.05 17.69
N ASP A 82 1.98 4.21 17.08
CA ASP A 82 2.59 4.59 15.80
C ASP A 82 3.61 5.72 16.00
N MET A 83 4.87 5.44 15.70
CA MET A 83 5.98 6.41 15.72
C MET A 83 6.41 6.83 14.31
N CYS A 84 5.72 6.39 13.27
CA CYS A 84 6.07 6.73 11.90
C CYS A 84 5.62 8.16 11.55
N TRP A 85 6.49 8.89 10.85
CA TRP A 85 6.21 10.29 10.52
C TRP A 85 5.37 10.47 9.26
N MET A 86 5.72 9.77 8.17
CA MET A 86 5.08 9.86 6.84
C MET A 86 5.19 8.51 6.12
N GLY A 87 4.54 8.39 4.97
CA GLY A 87 4.68 7.24 4.07
C GLY A 87 3.90 6.03 4.54
N GLY A 88 4.49 4.84 4.42
CA GLY A 88 3.76 3.59 4.69
C GLY A 88 3.33 3.36 6.14
N GLY A 89 4.05 3.93 7.12
CA GLY A 89 3.70 3.75 8.54
C GLY A 89 2.35 4.36 8.94
N PRO A 90 2.12 5.67 8.74
CA PRO A 90 0.84 6.29 9.07
C PRO A 90 -0.36 5.69 8.33
N PHE A 91 -0.20 5.28 7.08
CA PHE A 91 -1.28 4.64 6.34
C PHE A 91 -1.60 3.23 6.89
N THR A 92 -0.57 2.47 7.31
CA THR A 92 -0.75 1.21 8.07
C THR A 92 -1.57 1.43 9.34
N ALA A 93 -1.21 2.45 10.13
CA ALA A 93 -1.91 2.79 11.37
C ALA A 93 -3.37 3.19 11.10
N GLN A 94 -3.63 3.99 10.06
CA GLN A 94 -4.99 4.36 9.65
C GLN A 94 -5.82 3.14 9.25
N VAL A 95 -5.26 2.21 8.47
CA VAL A 95 -5.94 0.97 8.07
C VAL A 95 -6.33 0.13 9.29
N LEU A 96 -5.41 -0.08 10.23
CA LEU A 96 -5.70 -0.83 11.46
C LEU A 96 -6.69 -0.09 12.36
N GLY A 97 -6.60 1.24 12.43
CA GLY A 97 -7.58 2.10 13.10
C GLY A 97 -8.98 1.96 12.51
N ASP A 98 -9.12 1.96 11.19
CA ASP A 98 -10.39 1.73 10.48
C ASP A 98 -10.98 0.33 10.81
N LEU A 99 -10.14 -0.66 11.12
CA LEU A 99 -10.56 -2.00 11.55
C LEU A 99 -10.85 -2.14 13.06
N GLY A 100 -10.58 -1.10 13.86
CA GLY A 100 -10.96 -1.08 15.28
C GLY A 100 -9.81 -0.97 16.28
N PHE A 101 -8.56 -0.85 15.84
CA PHE A 101 -7.44 -0.61 16.76
C PHE A 101 -7.62 0.72 17.52
N ASP A 102 -7.17 0.75 18.76
CA ASP A 102 -6.87 1.99 19.49
C ASP A 102 -5.47 2.46 19.09
N VAL A 103 -5.39 3.37 18.13
CA VAL A 103 -4.13 3.88 17.58
C VAL A 103 -3.70 5.12 18.36
N ILE A 104 -2.50 5.09 18.93
CA ILE A 104 -1.86 6.20 19.63
C ILE A 104 -0.61 6.61 18.85
N LYS A 105 -0.69 7.75 18.17
CA LYS A 105 0.43 8.33 17.46
C LYS A 105 1.34 9.07 18.44
N VAL A 106 2.60 8.64 18.53
CA VAL A 106 3.62 9.28 19.38
C VAL A 106 4.39 10.28 18.54
N MET A 107 4.40 11.53 18.99
CA MET A 107 5.05 12.64 18.30
C MET A 107 6.11 13.28 19.20
N GLU A 108 7.16 13.86 18.61
CA GLU A 108 8.24 14.50 19.39
C GLU A 108 7.80 15.88 19.90
N VAL A 109 8.11 16.21 21.15
CA VAL A 109 7.98 17.57 21.67
C VAL A 109 8.98 18.51 20.96
N PRO A 110 8.53 19.60 20.29
CA PRO A 110 9.43 20.53 19.62
C PRO A 110 10.34 21.25 20.63
N LYS A 111 11.66 21.15 20.47
CA LYS A 111 12.64 21.92 21.27
C LYS A 111 13.06 23.19 20.53
N ALA A 112 13.02 24.33 21.24
CA ALA A 112 13.34 25.67 20.71
C ALA A 112 14.76 25.79 20.10
N SER A 113 15.71 24.94 20.50
CA SER A 113 17.11 24.95 20.05
C SER A 113 17.43 24.01 18.88
N SER A 114 16.43 23.32 18.30
CA SER A 114 16.64 22.38 17.20
C SER A 114 16.86 23.08 15.84
N GLY A 115 17.96 23.82 15.72
CA GLY A 115 18.45 24.45 14.48
C GLY A 115 18.90 23.47 13.38
N ARG A 116 18.45 22.20 13.39
CA ARG A 116 18.69 21.26 12.29
C ARG A 116 17.61 21.45 11.23
N ARG A 117 18.04 21.88 10.03
CA ARG A 117 17.47 21.72 8.66
C ARG A 117 16.32 20.70 8.49
N GLY A 118 15.23 20.97 9.15
CA GLY A 118 14.14 20.04 9.38
C GLY A 118 13.34 20.58 10.55
N GLY A 119 13.08 21.88 10.54
CA GLY A 119 11.96 22.45 11.27
C GLY A 119 10.74 21.66 10.81
N ARG A 120 10.45 20.58 11.53
CA ARG A 120 9.20 19.85 11.51
C ARG A 120 8.20 20.88 11.98
N SER A 121 7.74 21.72 11.05
CA SER A 121 6.68 22.64 11.33
C SER A 121 5.47 21.75 11.58
N THR A 122 5.23 21.49 12.86
CA THR A 122 3.91 21.13 13.37
C THR A 122 2.84 22.07 12.79
N GLY A 123 3.22 23.30 12.40
CA GLY A 123 2.39 24.25 11.66
C GLY A 123 2.14 23.96 10.16
N SER A 124 2.92 23.13 9.47
CA SER A 124 2.60 22.66 8.10
C SER A 124 1.87 21.31 8.10
N LEU A 125 1.73 20.67 9.27
CA LEU A 125 1.01 19.39 9.41
C LEU A 125 -0.47 19.52 9.09
N ILE A 126 -1.00 20.74 8.99
CA ILE A 126 -2.39 21.05 8.69
C ILE A 126 -2.37 22.28 7.79
N ALA A 127 -1.90 22.11 6.55
CA ALA A 127 -2.06 23.15 5.55
C ALA A 127 -3.56 23.28 5.27
N GLU A 128 -4.20 24.22 5.94
CA GLU A 128 -5.56 24.65 5.64
C GLU A 128 -5.55 25.24 4.23
N HIS A 129 -6.04 24.47 3.27
CA HIS A 129 -6.55 25.05 2.05
C HIS A 129 -8.07 25.07 2.21
N ASN A 130 -8.64 26.26 2.43
CA ASN A 130 -10.09 26.48 2.60
C ASN A 130 -10.73 25.72 3.78
N GLY A 131 -10.02 25.55 4.91
CA GLY A 131 -10.56 24.88 6.10
C GLY A 131 -10.68 23.35 6.01
N ILE A 132 -10.21 22.73 4.91
CA ILE A 132 -10.22 21.27 4.74
C ILE A 132 -8.82 20.72 5.01
N GLN A 133 -8.71 19.83 6.01
CA GLN A 133 -7.46 19.22 6.42
C GLN A 133 -6.94 18.22 5.35
N MET A 134 -6.17 18.69 4.36
CA MET A 134 -5.46 17.83 3.40
C MET A 134 -4.41 16.90 4.04
N SER A 135 -4.16 17.09 5.33
CA SER A 135 -3.20 16.35 6.14
C SER A 135 -3.63 14.93 6.51
N HIS A 136 -4.93 14.60 6.39
CA HIS A 136 -5.45 13.30 6.81
C HIS A 136 -4.70 12.12 6.16
N TYR A 137 -4.44 12.20 4.85
CA TYR A 137 -3.72 11.14 4.14
C TYR A 137 -2.21 11.14 4.39
N ARG A 138 -1.62 12.30 4.71
CA ARG A 138 -0.17 12.39 4.93
C ARG A 138 0.26 11.81 6.28
N PHE A 139 -0.62 11.86 7.28
CA PHE A 139 -0.27 11.54 8.67
C PHE A 139 -1.14 10.46 9.32
N GLY A 140 -2.13 9.89 8.61
CA GLY A 140 -2.96 8.80 9.10
C GLY A 140 -3.81 9.19 10.30
N ILE A 141 -4.58 10.27 10.17
CA ILE A 141 -5.09 11.01 11.35
C ILE A 141 -6.55 10.69 11.71
N ARG A 142 -7.26 9.91 10.90
CA ARG A 142 -8.57 9.37 11.27
C ARG A 142 -8.38 8.09 12.09
N ASN A 143 -9.25 7.87 13.07
CA ASN A 143 -9.18 6.73 14.00
C ASN A 143 -7.87 6.66 14.82
N ALA A 144 -7.17 7.78 14.95
CA ALA A 144 -5.95 7.90 15.74
C ALA A 144 -6.07 8.98 16.82
N ARG A 145 -5.47 8.71 17.97
CA ARG A 145 -5.21 9.65 19.06
C ARG A 145 -3.74 10.05 19.03
N SER A 146 -3.37 11.12 19.70
CA SER A 146 -2.01 11.65 19.66
C SER A 146 -1.47 11.99 21.04
N ILE A 147 -0.21 11.64 21.27
CA ILE A 147 0.55 12.02 22.45
C ILE A 147 1.89 12.59 22.02
N MET A 148 2.33 13.68 22.66
CA MET A 148 3.66 14.24 22.43
C MET A 148 4.59 13.88 23.58
N LEU A 149 5.74 13.29 23.27
CA LEU A 149 6.75 12.84 24.24
C LEU A 149 8.15 13.32 23.84
N ASP A 150 8.96 13.71 24.83
CA ASP A 150 10.40 13.85 24.67
C ASP A 150 11.09 12.51 24.94
N LEU A 151 11.21 11.65 23.92
CA LEU A 151 11.86 10.34 24.04
C LEU A 151 13.37 10.41 24.36
N LYS A 152 13.96 11.61 24.44
CA LYS A 152 15.36 11.82 24.86
C LYS A 152 15.47 12.12 26.34
N SER A 153 14.39 12.47 27.02
CA SER A 153 14.39 12.61 28.48
C SER A 153 14.07 11.27 29.15
N LYS A 154 14.52 11.11 30.39
CA LYS A 154 14.26 9.90 31.17
C LYS A 154 12.76 9.77 31.45
N GLU A 155 12.12 10.89 31.75
CA GLU A 155 10.71 11.01 32.11
C GLU A 155 9.80 10.73 30.91
N GLY A 156 10.13 11.25 29.72
CA GLY A 156 9.39 10.96 28.49
C GLY A 156 9.54 9.51 28.05
N LEU A 157 10.74 8.93 28.23
CA LEU A 157 10.96 7.52 27.97
C LEU A 157 10.22 6.62 28.99
N GLU A 158 10.13 7.02 30.25
CA GLU A 158 9.35 6.28 31.27
C GLU A 158 7.87 6.25 30.92
N VAL A 159 7.28 7.40 30.54
CA VAL A 159 5.91 7.46 30.04
C VAL A 159 5.71 6.52 28.86
N PHE A 160 6.65 6.52 27.92
CA PHE A 160 6.60 5.64 26.76
C PHE A 160 6.67 4.15 27.16
N HIS A 161 7.54 3.76 28.09
CA HIS A 161 7.64 2.38 28.57
C HIS A 161 6.33 1.93 29.23
N ARG A 162 5.70 2.76 30.06
CA ARG A 162 4.36 2.47 30.62
C ARG A 162 3.28 2.32 29.54
N LEU A 163 3.38 3.09 28.46
CA LEU A 163 2.48 2.92 27.31
C LEU A 163 2.67 1.56 26.64
N ILE A 164 3.91 1.10 26.50
CA ILE A 164 4.24 -0.20 25.87
C ILE A 164 3.74 -1.41 26.67
N GLU A 165 3.66 -1.32 28.00
CA GLU A 165 3.08 -2.38 28.84
C GLU A 165 1.64 -2.75 28.45
N LYS A 166 0.88 -1.79 27.90
CA LYS A 166 -0.52 -1.96 27.47
C LYS A 166 -0.70 -1.99 25.95
N THR A 167 0.39 -2.10 25.18
CA THR A 167 0.37 -1.99 23.72
C THR A 167 0.53 -3.36 23.06
N ASP A 168 -0.26 -3.66 22.03
CA ASP A 168 -0.16 -4.91 21.27
C ASP A 168 0.81 -4.81 20.10
N VAL A 169 0.80 -3.67 19.43
CA VAL A 169 1.55 -3.42 18.20
C VAL A 169 2.30 -2.09 18.31
N ILE A 170 3.53 -2.05 17.84
CA ILE A 170 4.24 -0.79 17.58
C ILE A 170 4.69 -0.74 16.13
N THR A 171 4.54 0.43 15.51
CA THR A 171 5.19 0.76 14.23
C THR A 171 6.20 1.87 14.41
N GLU A 172 7.35 1.72 13.77
CA GLU A 172 8.37 2.75 13.68
C GLU A 172 8.97 2.80 12.29
N GLY A 173 9.42 3.99 11.88
CA GLY A 173 10.01 4.22 10.56
C GLY A 173 11.29 5.03 10.63
N PHE A 174 12.06 4.85 11.71
CA PHE A 174 13.35 5.49 11.84
C PHE A 174 14.39 4.79 10.96
N ARG A 175 15.52 5.46 10.75
CA ARG A 175 16.69 4.79 10.15
C ARG A 175 17.17 3.68 11.10
N PRO A 176 17.70 2.56 10.57
CA PRO A 176 18.22 1.48 11.40
C PRO A 176 19.13 1.95 12.54
N GLY A 177 18.91 1.39 13.73
CA GLY A 177 19.63 1.71 14.97
C GLY A 177 19.25 3.02 15.66
N VAL A 178 18.38 3.87 15.08
CA VAL A 178 17.87 5.06 15.79
C VAL A 178 16.98 4.68 16.97
N ALA A 179 16.06 3.73 16.78
CA ALA A 179 15.15 3.27 17.82
C ALA A 179 15.91 2.69 19.03
N ASP A 180 16.96 1.91 18.77
CA ASP A 180 17.82 1.35 19.82
C ASP A 180 18.52 2.44 20.63
N ARG A 181 19.07 3.47 19.97
CA ARG A 181 19.70 4.62 20.64
C ARG A 181 18.73 5.45 21.48
N LEU A 182 17.45 5.46 21.11
CA LEU A 182 16.39 6.14 21.85
C LEU A 182 15.80 5.28 22.98
N GLY A 183 16.22 4.01 23.12
CA GLY A 183 15.65 3.10 24.12
C GLY A 183 14.24 2.59 23.79
N VAL A 184 13.84 2.71 22.52
CA VAL A 184 12.52 2.26 21.99
C VAL A 184 12.68 1.18 20.92
N GLY A 185 13.85 0.52 20.89
CA GLY A 185 14.15 -0.61 20.02
C GLY A 185 13.50 -1.91 20.48
N TYR A 186 13.37 -2.89 19.58
CA TYR A 186 12.65 -4.13 19.84
C TYR A 186 13.15 -4.89 21.07
N GLU A 187 14.48 -5.07 21.20
CA GLU A 187 15.04 -5.85 22.30
C GLU A 187 14.74 -5.22 23.67
N ALA A 188 14.79 -3.89 23.78
CA ALA A 188 14.42 -3.18 25.00
C ALA A 188 12.92 -3.34 25.31
N LEU A 189 12.06 -3.11 24.31
CA LEU A 189 10.61 -3.16 24.51
C LEU A 189 10.08 -4.58 24.74
N ARG A 190 10.74 -5.61 24.18
CA ARG A 190 10.38 -7.01 24.41
C ARG A 190 10.56 -7.43 25.87
N GLN A 191 11.52 -6.85 26.59
CA GLN A 191 11.69 -7.12 28.03
C GLN A 191 10.52 -6.57 28.86
N ILE A 192 9.94 -5.44 28.41
CA ILE A 192 8.77 -4.82 29.05
C ILE A 192 7.50 -5.59 28.68
N ASN A 193 7.35 -5.93 27.40
CA ASN A 193 6.18 -6.62 26.87
C ASN A 193 6.60 -7.74 25.90
N PRO A 194 6.74 -8.99 26.37
CA PRO A 194 7.09 -10.14 25.54
C PRO A 194 6.05 -10.49 24.46
N GLY A 195 4.82 -10.00 24.61
CA GLY A 195 3.72 -10.15 23.66
C GLY A 195 3.69 -9.07 22.57
N LEU A 196 4.62 -8.11 22.58
CA LEU A 196 4.64 -6.99 21.65
C LEU A 196 4.96 -7.44 20.21
N VAL A 197 4.11 -7.05 19.26
CA VAL A 197 4.43 -7.09 17.84
C VAL A 197 5.10 -5.78 17.46
N TYR A 198 6.33 -5.84 16.98
CA TYR A 198 7.14 -4.67 16.62
C TYR A 198 7.38 -4.65 15.12
N ALA A 199 6.85 -3.66 14.43
CA ALA A 199 7.01 -3.49 12.99
C ALA A 199 7.92 -2.30 12.69
N ALA A 200 9.13 -2.61 12.23
CA ALA A 200 10.06 -1.63 11.70
C ALA A 200 9.78 -1.45 10.20
N ILE A 201 9.13 -0.36 9.81
CA ILE A 201 8.72 -0.06 8.45
C ILE A 201 9.73 0.90 7.83
N THR A 202 10.64 0.38 7.01
CA THR A 202 11.72 1.16 6.40
C THR A 202 11.77 0.98 4.89
N GLY A 203 12.48 1.89 4.21
CA GLY A 203 12.56 1.90 2.75
C GLY A 203 13.19 0.63 2.16
N TYR A 204 14.29 0.16 2.74
CA TYR A 204 15.12 -0.94 2.21
C TYR A 204 15.29 -2.10 3.19
N GLY A 205 14.53 -2.14 4.28
CA GLY A 205 14.68 -3.11 5.36
C GLY A 205 15.80 -2.77 6.34
N GLN A 206 15.94 -3.59 7.40
CA GLN A 206 16.95 -3.42 8.45
C GLN A 206 18.30 -4.05 8.08
N THR A 207 18.35 -4.78 6.97
CA THR A 207 19.55 -5.49 6.48
C THR A 207 19.87 -5.12 5.03
N GLY A 208 21.01 -5.60 4.54
CA GLY A 208 21.45 -5.35 3.17
C GLY A 208 22.21 -4.01 2.99
N PRO A 209 22.74 -3.78 1.76
CA PRO A 209 23.67 -2.68 1.48
C PRO A 209 23.01 -1.29 1.51
N TYR A 210 21.68 -1.22 1.43
CA TYR A 210 20.94 0.04 1.36
C TYR A 210 20.18 0.38 2.65
N ARG A 211 20.30 -0.42 3.71
CA ARG A 211 19.59 -0.20 4.98
C ARG A 211 19.75 1.23 5.55
N ASP A 212 20.93 1.83 5.36
CA ASP A 212 21.26 3.16 5.89
C ASP A 212 20.98 4.30 4.89
N LYS A 213 20.53 3.99 3.66
CA LYS A 213 20.25 4.98 2.63
C LYS A 213 18.89 5.65 2.84
N PRO A 214 18.77 6.97 2.62
CA PRO A 214 17.48 7.62 2.55
C PRO A 214 16.77 7.24 1.24
N GLY A 215 15.44 7.37 1.23
CA GLY A 215 14.63 7.23 0.04
C GLY A 215 13.20 7.68 0.29
N HIS A 216 12.49 7.90 -0.81
CA HIS A 216 11.05 8.06 -0.87
C HIS A 216 10.47 7.02 -1.83
N ASP A 217 9.15 6.95 -1.89
CA ASP A 217 8.35 6.09 -2.77
C ASP A 217 9.03 5.79 -4.14
N VAL A 218 9.33 6.85 -4.91
CA VAL A 218 10.01 6.77 -6.20
C VAL A 218 11.36 6.04 -6.18
N ASN A 219 12.14 6.16 -5.11
CA ASN A 219 13.44 5.49 -4.99
C ASN A 219 13.27 3.99 -4.75
N PHE A 220 12.30 3.62 -3.91
CA PHE A 220 12.01 2.22 -3.60
C PHE A 220 11.47 1.50 -4.85
N GLU A 221 10.55 2.14 -5.57
CA GLU A 221 10.06 1.64 -6.86
C GLU A 221 11.16 1.53 -7.92
N SER A 222 12.09 2.48 -7.95
CA SER A 222 13.22 2.46 -8.89
C SER A 222 14.13 1.26 -8.64
N ILE A 223 14.48 1.00 -7.37
CA ILE A 223 15.32 -0.15 -6.99
C ILE A 223 14.58 -1.47 -7.22
N ALA A 224 13.27 -1.51 -6.98
CA ALA A 224 12.41 -2.67 -7.25
C ALA A 224 12.15 -2.90 -8.75
N GLY A 225 12.69 -2.06 -9.64
CA GLY A 225 12.52 -2.14 -11.09
C GLY A 225 11.15 -1.70 -11.60
N PHE A 226 10.24 -1.25 -10.73
CA PHE A 226 8.85 -0.96 -11.07
C PHE A 226 8.71 0.26 -12.00
N ILE A 227 9.38 1.38 -11.68
CA ILE A 227 9.39 2.57 -12.54
C ILE A 227 10.04 2.28 -13.90
N GLY A 228 11.04 1.40 -13.93
CA GLY A 228 11.76 1.04 -15.15
C GLY A 228 10.84 0.50 -16.26
N MET A 229 9.68 -0.03 -15.87
CA MET A 229 8.69 -0.65 -16.76
C MET A 229 7.53 0.27 -17.13
N ASN A 230 7.38 1.38 -16.42
CA ASN A 230 6.30 2.32 -16.65
C ASN A 230 6.63 3.27 -17.79
N GLY A 231 5.68 3.43 -18.73
CA GLY A 231 5.80 4.32 -19.88
C GLY A 231 5.60 3.61 -21.22
N LYS A 232 5.57 4.39 -22.30
CA LYS A 232 5.45 3.86 -23.67
C LYS A 232 6.77 3.23 -24.13
N ALA A 233 6.68 2.30 -25.07
CA ALA A 233 7.84 1.69 -25.72
C ALA A 233 8.77 2.76 -26.31
N GLY A 234 10.08 2.61 -26.08
CA GLY A 234 11.11 3.57 -26.52
C GLY A 234 11.12 4.92 -25.80
N GLY A 235 10.14 5.21 -24.93
CA GLY A 235 10.08 6.42 -24.12
C GLY A 235 10.90 6.32 -22.82
N PRO A 236 11.08 7.45 -22.10
CA PRO A 236 11.70 7.43 -20.78
C PRO A 236 10.81 6.71 -19.74
N PRO A 237 11.39 6.16 -18.66
CA PRO A 237 10.62 5.67 -17.51
C PRO A 237 9.70 6.76 -16.93
N VAL A 238 8.51 6.36 -16.47
CA VAL A 238 7.50 7.26 -15.93
C VAL A 238 7.23 6.95 -14.46
N VAL A 239 7.25 7.99 -13.62
CA VAL A 239 6.87 7.88 -12.20
C VAL A 239 5.35 7.72 -12.11
N THR A 240 4.87 6.85 -11.23
CA THR A 240 3.44 6.66 -11.01
C THR A 240 2.79 7.87 -10.34
N GLY A 241 1.53 8.14 -10.67
CA GLY A 241 0.77 9.24 -10.07
C GLY A 241 0.33 8.98 -8.61
N GLY A 242 0.37 7.73 -8.15
CA GLY A 242 0.05 7.33 -6.78
C GLY A 242 1.26 6.70 -6.08
N LEU A 243 1.20 6.64 -4.74
CA LEU A 243 2.26 6.08 -3.90
C LEU A 243 2.19 4.56 -3.85
N VAL A 244 3.00 3.87 -4.65
CA VAL A 244 2.95 2.41 -4.74
C VAL A 244 3.74 1.77 -3.60
N ALA A 245 4.97 2.22 -3.37
CA ALA A 245 5.82 1.67 -2.34
C ALA A 245 5.30 2.01 -0.93
N ASP A 246 4.92 3.27 -0.70
CA ASP A 246 4.44 3.70 0.61
C ASP A 246 3.06 3.11 0.92
N PHE A 247 2.07 3.26 0.04
CA PHE A 247 0.67 2.93 0.37
C PHE A 247 0.25 1.56 -0.17
N ALA A 248 0.28 1.36 -1.49
CA ALA A 248 -0.35 0.20 -2.10
C ALA A 248 0.34 -1.12 -1.70
N ALA A 249 1.67 -1.17 -1.76
CA ALA A 249 2.46 -2.35 -1.46
C ALA A 249 2.96 -2.35 0.00
N GLY A 250 3.72 -1.33 0.39
CA GLY A 250 4.45 -1.36 1.66
C GLY A 250 3.55 -1.31 2.89
N SER A 251 2.57 -0.41 2.96
CA SER A 251 1.62 -0.40 4.08
C SER A 251 0.82 -1.70 4.17
N MET A 252 0.40 -2.25 3.04
CA MET A 252 -0.36 -3.50 3.02
C MET A 252 0.48 -4.70 3.41
N SER A 253 1.76 -4.69 3.06
CA SER A 253 2.75 -5.63 3.59
C SER A 253 2.87 -5.49 5.11
N ALA A 254 2.98 -4.27 5.64
CA ALA A 254 3.05 -4.03 7.09
C ALA A 254 1.80 -4.53 7.83
N VAL A 255 0.60 -4.22 7.32
CA VAL A 255 -0.67 -4.74 7.86
C VAL A 255 -0.65 -6.27 7.87
N THR A 256 -0.23 -6.91 6.78
CA THR A 256 -0.17 -8.37 6.67
C THR A 256 0.81 -8.98 7.68
N HIS A 257 2.00 -8.40 7.83
CA HIS A 257 2.99 -8.81 8.83
C HIS A 257 2.43 -8.72 10.26
N ILE A 258 1.79 -7.59 10.59
CA ILE A 258 1.20 -7.34 11.91
C ILE A 258 0.09 -8.37 12.19
N LEU A 259 -0.85 -8.55 11.27
CA LEU A 259 -1.95 -9.51 11.46
C LEU A 259 -1.44 -10.95 11.59
N ALA A 260 -0.46 -11.36 10.78
CA ALA A 260 0.17 -12.68 10.90
C ALA A 260 0.89 -12.86 12.24
N ALA A 261 1.62 -11.84 12.71
CA ALA A 261 2.31 -11.85 13.99
C ALA A 261 1.33 -11.94 15.18
N LEU A 262 0.22 -11.19 15.13
CA LEU A 262 -0.83 -11.26 16.14
C LEU A 262 -1.51 -12.64 16.15
N LEU A 263 -1.84 -13.20 14.98
CA LEU A 263 -2.40 -14.56 14.89
C LEU A 263 -1.44 -15.63 15.44
N ARG A 264 -0.13 -15.47 15.22
CA ARG A 264 0.89 -16.32 15.85
C ARG A 264 0.90 -16.12 17.36
N ARG A 265 0.88 -14.88 17.84
CA ARG A 265 0.88 -14.53 19.27
C ARG A 265 -0.29 -15.17 20.01
N GLU A 266 -1.48 -15.23 19.41
CA GLU A 266 -2.64 -15.91 20.03
C GLU A 266 -2.38 -17.40 20.32
N LYS A 267 -1.48 -18.05 19.55
CA LYS A 267 -1.13 -19.46 19.73
C LYS A 267 0.07 -19.66 20.65
N THR A 268 1.02 -18.72 20.66
CA THR A 268 2.31 -18.88 21.35
C THR A 268 2.45 -18.04 22.62
N GLY A 269 1.60 -17.03 22.80
CA GLY A 269 1.76 -15.98 23.81
C GLY A 269 2.93 -15.02 23.55
N GLN A 270 3.66 -15.18 22.44
CA GLN A 270 4.87 -14.40 22.13
C GLN A 270 4.62 -13.49 20.94
N GLY A 271 5.07 -12.24 21.07
CA GLY A 271 5.10 -11.28 19.98
C GLY A 271 6.11 -11.63 18.88
N ALA A 272 6.36 -10.68 17.99
CA ALA A 272 7.29 -10.85 16.89
C ALA A 272 7.95 -9.52 16.51
N TYR A 273 9.15 -9.61 15.95
CA TYR A 273 9.77 -8.52 15.22
C TYR A 273 9.46 -8.69 13.73
N CYS A 274 8.93 -7.64 13.10
CA CYS A 274 8.62 -7.56 11.69
C CYS A 274 9.53 -6.51 11.05
N ASP A 275 10.52 -6.98 10.29
CA ASP A 275 11.32 -6.13 9.40
C ASP A 275 10.54 -5.94 8.09
N VAL A 276 9.94 -4.76 7.91
CA VAL A 276 9.09 -4.45 6.75
C VAL A 276 9.83 -3.50 5.83
N SER A 277 10.25 -4.02 4.68
CA SER A 277 10.88 -3.25 3.60
C SER A 277 9.83 -2.81 2.57
N LEU A 278 9.71 -1.50 2.34
CA LEU A 278 8.85 -0.96 1.28
C LEU A 278 9.33 -1.41 -0.11
N THR A 279 10.65 -1.51 -0.31
CA THR A 279 11.23 -1.99 -1.57
C THR A 279 10.92 -3.45 -1.82
N ASP A 280 10.96 -4.31 -0.78
CA ASP A 280 10.66 -5.74 -0.92
C ASP A 280 9.20 -5.94 -1.32
N ALA A 281 8.28 -5.16 -0.72
CA ALA A 281 6.87 -5.21 -1.04
C ALA A 281 6.60 -4.84 -2.52
N VAL A 282 7.27 -3.82 -3.05
CA VAL A 282 7.15 -3.47 -4.47
C VAL A 282 7.79 -4.53 -5.36
N PHE A 283 8.96 -5.05 -4.97
CA PHE A 283 9.64 -6.09 -5.75
C PHE A 283 8.78 -7.37 -5.85
N GLU A 284 8.14 -7.77 -4.76
CA GLU A 284 7.17 -8.88 -4.76
C GLU A 284 5.97 -8.56 -5.66
N ALA A 285 5.37 -7.38 -5.52
CA ALA A 285 4.24 -6.96 -6.36
C ALA A 285 4.60 -6.88 -7.85
N ASN A 286 5.88 -6.63 -8.16
CA ASN A 286 6.42 -6.59 -9.52
C ASN A 286 6.79 -7.99 -10.08
N GLY A 287 6.38 -9.07 -9.40
CA GLY A 287 6.71 -10.44 -9.76
C GLY A 287 6.26 -10.88 -11.15
N THR A 288 5.22 -10.25 -11.73
CA THR A 288 4.76 -10.56 -13.10
C THR A 288 5.75 -10.14 -14.18
N ALA A 289 6.60 -9.16 -13.90
CA ALA A 289 7.67 -8.76 -14.80
C ALA A 289 9.03 -9.37 -14.43
N ILE A 290 9.32 -9.47 -13.13
CA ILE A 290 10.57 -10.05 -12.64
C ILE A 290 10.60 -11.57 -12.87
N GLY A 291 9.49 -12.27 -12.65
CA GLY A 291 9.41 -13.73 -12.76
C GLY A 291 9.85 -14.27 -14.13
N PRO A 292 9.30 -13.76 -15.26
CA PRO A 292 9.76 -14.14 -16.59
C PRO A 292 11.25 -13.90 -16.83
N TYR A 293 11.81 -12.80 -16.32
CA TYR A 293 13.26 -12.54 -16.39
C TYR A 293 14.04 -13.58 -15.59
N LEU A 294 13.64 -13.89 -14.36
CA LEU A 294 14.29 -14.93 -13.55
C LEU A 294 14.24 -16.31 -14.21
N GLY A 295 13.14 -16.63 -14.91
CA GLY A 295 12.96 -17.92 -15.58
C GLY A 295 13.66 -18.05 -16.94
N SER A 296 13.82 -16.95 -17.68
CA SER A 296 14.31 -16.97 -19.07
C SER A 296 15.64 -16.24 -19.30
N GLY A 297 16.04 -15.36 -18.39
CA GLY A 297 17.13 -14.40 -18.56
C GLY A 297 16.83 -13.28 -19.55
N VAL A 298 15.61 -13.20 -20.09
CA VAL A 298 15.22 -12.20 -21.09
C VAL A 298 14.52 -11.03 -20.40
N GLU A 299 15.09 -9.85 -20.56
CA GLU A 299 14.52 -8.61 -20.06
C GLU A 299 13.45 -8.09 -21.02
N MET A 300 12.20 -8.04 -20.56
CA MET A 300 11.12 -7.37 -21.28
C MET A 300 11.32 -5.85 -21.22
N GLN A 301 11.17 -5.18 -22.36
CA GLN A 301 11.27 -3.73 -22.42
C GLN A 301 9.94 -3.04 -22.04
N ARG A 302 9.99 -1.73 -21.79
CA ARG A 302 8.77 -0.93 -21.61
C ARG A 302 7.83 -1.09 -22.80
N GLY A 303 6.54 -1.23 -22.53
CA GLY A 303 5.52 -1.51 -23.55
C GLY A 303 5.53 -2.95 -24.08
N GLU A 304 6.46 -3.80 -23.64
CA GLU A 304 6.48 -5.24 -23.94
C GLU A 304 5.82 -6.09 -22.85
N MET A 305 5.49 -5.51 -21.69
CA MET A 305 4.84 -6.25 -20.62
C MET A 305 3.41 -6.59 -20.99
N TYR A 306 3.02 -7.84 -20.73
CA TYR A 306 1.70 -8.37 -21.08
C TYR A 306 0.55 -7.51 -20.56
N PHE A 307 0.69 -6.93 -19.36
CA PHE A 307 -0.33 -6.11 -18.70
C PHE A 307 -0.15 -4.59 -18.86
N SER A 308 0.83 -4.12 -19.66
CA SER A 308 1.15 -2.70 -19.82
C SER A 308 1.03 -2.21 -21.26
N GLY A 309 -0.03 -2.62 -21.97
CA GLY A 309 -0.29 -2.17 -23.34
C GLY A 309 0.38 -2.99 -24.43
N PHE A 310 1.10 -4.09 -24.12
CA PHE A 310 1.66 -4.97 -25.16
C PHE A 310 0.57 -5.52 -26.07
N TRP A 311 -0.54 -5.97 -25.51
CA TRP A 311 -1.71 -6.42 -26.27
C TRP A 311 -2.67 -5.26 -26.55
N PRO A 312 -3.16 -5.09 -27.80
CA PRO A 312 -4.10 -4.01 -28.14
C PRO A 312 -5.43 -4.11 -27.36
N PHE A 313 -5.87 -5.32 -27.03
CA PHE A 313 -7.08 -5.54 -26.24
C PHE A 313 -6.86 -5.31 -24.72
N ASN A 314 -5.68 -4.85 -24.30
CA ASN A 314 -5.35 -4.45 -22.93
C ASN A 314 -4.50 -3.16 -22.93
N ASP A 315 -5.09 -2.04 -23.32
CA ASP A 315 -4.43 -0.72 -23.42
C ASP A 315 -5.44 0.43 -23.22
N VAL A 316 -4.94 1.67 -23.26
CA VAL A 316 -5.74 2.89 -23.25
C VAL A 316 -5.76 3.56 -24.62
N TYR A 317 -6.93 4.06 -25.02
CA TYR A 317 -7.19 4.64 -26.33
C TYR A 317 -7.78 6.04 -26.20
N GLU A 318 -7.18 6.99 -26.93
CA GLU A 318 -7.68 8.36 -27.04
C GLU A 318 -8.95 8.42 -27.90
N THR A 319 -9.96 9.15 -27.44
CA THR A 319 -11.24 9.36 -28.12
C THR A 319 -11.23 10.65 -28.93
N ARG A 320 -12.28 10.89 -29.73
CA ARG A 320 -12.40 12.07 -30.63
C ARG A 320 -12.18 13.41 -29.92
N ASP A 321 -12.61 13.49 -28.66
CA ASP A 321 -12.58 14.66 -27.79
C ASP A 321 -11.31 14.76 -26.91
N GLY A 322 -10.31 13.91 -27.13
CA GLY A 322 -9.05 13.92 -26.37
C GLY A 322 -9.13 13.29 -24.98
N ALA A 323 -10.29 12.73 -24.60
CA ALA A 323 -10.43 11.86 -23.45
C ALA A 323 -9.93 10.44 -23.75
N TYR A 324 -9.98 9.53 -22.78
CA TYR A 324 -9.41 8.19 -22.91
C TYR A 324 -10.35 7.08 -22.43
N LEU A 325 -10.36 5.95 -23.12
CA LEU A 325 -10.98 4.71 -22.68
C LEU A 325 -9.90 3.68 -22.33
N SER A 326 -10.12 2.90 -21.29
CA SER A 326 -9.38 1.65 -21.07
C SER A 326 -10.15 0.49 -21.68
N LEU A 327 -9.43 -0.37 -22.38
CA LEU A 327 -9.89 -1.65 -22.87
C LEU A 327 -9.14 -2.75 -22.13
N GLY A 328 -9.85 -3.68 -21.50
CA GLY A 328 -9.28 -4.84 -20.78
C GLY A 328 -9.91 -6.15 -21.19
N ALA A 329 -10.08 -6.39 -22.49
CA ALA A 329 -10.76 -7.54 -23.08
C ALA A 329 -9.81 -8.74 -23.28
N TRP A 330 -9.32 -9.32 -22.18
CA TRP A 330 -8.42 -10.48 -22.21
C TRP A 330 -9.12 -11.72 -22.75
N GLU A 331 -10.29 -12.03 -22.23
CA GLU A 331 -11.04 -13.21 -22.63
C GLU A 331 -11.60 -13.03 -24.04
N PRO A 332 -11.48 -14.05 -24.93
CA PRO A 332 -11.87 -13.92 -26.33
C PRO A 332 -13.30 -13.45 -26.57
N TYR A 333 -14.23 -13.80 -25.68
CA TYR A 333 -15.62 -13.39 -25.80
C TYR A 333 -15.82 -11.89 -25.55
N PHE A 334 -15.07 -11.27 -24.62
CA PHE A 334 -15.14 -9.81 -24.42
C PHE A 334 -14.66 -9.07 -25.67
N PHE A 335 -13.56 -9.52 -26.27
CA PHE A 335 -13.03 -8.92 -27.48
C PHE A 335 -13.96 -9.14 -28.68
N LYS A 336 -14.53 -10.34 -28.81
CA LYS A 336 -15.55 -10.65 -29.80
C LYS A 336 -16.77 -9.74 -29.67
N ASN A 337 -17.31 -9.56 -28.46
CA ASN A 337 -18.44 -8.68 -28.21
C ASN A 337 -18.12 -7.22 -28.60
N LEU A 338 -16.91 -6.75 -28.29
CA LEU A 338 -16.43 -5.43 -28.75
C LEU A 338 -16.46 -5.33 -30.27
N CYS A 339 -15.86 -6.31 -30.96
CA CYS A 339 -15.79 -6.37 -32.41
C CYS A 339 -17.19 -6.38 -33.06
N GLU A 340 -18.11 -7.21 -32.58
CA GLU A 340 -19.49 -7.28 -33.09
C GLU A 340 -20.23 -5.96 -32.86
N ALA A 341 -20.07 -5.32 -31.69
CA ALA A 341 -20.72 -4.04 -31.39
C ALA A 341 -20.25 -2.88 -32.28
N VAL A 342 -19.08 -3.00 -32.91
CA VAL A 342 -18.47 -1.95 -33.75
C VAL A 342 -18.29 -2.35 -35.21
N GLY A 343 -18.78 -3.53 -35.62
CA GLY A 343 -18.68 -4.04 -36.99
C GLY A 343 -17.25 -4.35 -37.43
N ARG A 344 -16.43 -4.89 -36.51
CA ARG A 344 -15.02 -5.25 -36.70
C ARG A 344 -14.73 -6.71 -36.36
N GLU A 345 -15.65 -7.59 -36.75
CA GLU A 345 -15.54 -9.04 -36.57
C GLU A 345 -14.29 -9.63 -37.24
N ASP A 346 -13.75 -8.95 -38.25
CA ASP A 346 -12.47 -9.29 -38.91
C ASP A 346 -11.27 -9.32 -37.96
N LEU A 347 -11.36 -8.62 -36.81
CA LEU A 347 -10.28 -8.59 -35.81
C LEU A 347 -10.31 -9.78 -34.84
N VAL A 348 -11.44 -10.49 -34.72
CA VAL A 348 -11.65 -11.51 -33.66
C VAL A 348 -10.62 -12.62 -33.74
N ASP A 349 -10.43 -13.20 -34.94
CA ASP A 349 -9.52 -14.33 -35.15
C ASP A 349 -8.04 -13.96 -34.97
N ILE A 350 -7.72 -12.67 -34.87
CA ILE A 350 -6.36 -12.16 -34.76
C ILE A 350 -6.07 -11.40 -33.49
N GLN A 351 -6.97 -11.48 -32.50
CA GLN A 351 -6.76 -10.92 -31.16
C GLN A 351 -5.35 -11.22 -30.63
N TRP A 352 -4.95 -12.49 -30.68
CA TRP A 352 -3.68 -13.01 -30.14
C TRP A 352 -2.55 -13.11 -31.17
N SER A 353 -2.74 -12.59 -32.38
CA SER A 353 -1.72 -12.63 -33.42
C SER A 353 -0.60 -11.65 -33.10
N VAL A 354 0.59 -12.16 -32.77
CA VAL A 354 1.79 -11.32 -32.58
C VAL A 354 2.15 -10.58 -33.88
N GLU A 355 2.03 -11.26 -35.02
CA GLU A 355 2.37 -10.70 -36.35
C GLU A 355 1.39 -9.59 -36.78
N ARG A 356 0.09 -9.72 -36.46
CA ARG A 356 -0.94 -8.72 -36.79
C ARG A 356 -1.24 -7.75 -35.66
N ARG A 357 -0.50 -7.81 -34.55
CA ARG A 357 -0.73 -7.01 -33.35
C ARG A 357 -0.76 -5.51 -33.62
N ASP A 358 0.21 -5.01 -34.39
CA ASP A 358 0.33 -3.58 -34.67
C ASP A 358 -0.79 -3.10 -35.61
N TYR A 359 -1.25 -3.97 -36.51
CA TYR A 359 -2.44 -3.75 -37.31
C TYR A 359 -3.69 -3.62 -36.43
N VAL A 360 -3.94 -4.60 -35.54
CA VAL A 360 -5.08 -4.55 -34.60
C VAL A 360 -5.03 -3.28 -33.75
N ARG A 361 -3.85 -2.86 -33.28
CA ARG A 361 -3.69 -1.62 -32.53
C ARG A 361 -4.07 -0.38 -33.33
N ALA A 362 -3.60 -0.28 -34.57
CA ALA A 362 -3.89 0.85 -35.44
C ALA A 362 -5.40 0.94 -35.71
N GLU A 363 -6.04 -0.20 -35.98
CA GLU A 363 -7.48 -0.29 -36.21
C GLU A 363 -8.30 0.12 -34.99
N LEU A 364 -7.96 -0.38 -33.79
CA LEU A 364 -8.62 0.04 -32.55
C LEU A 364 -8.39 1.52 -32.24
N THR A 365 -7.18 2.03 -32.49
CA THR A 365 -6.85 3.46 -32.29
C THR A 365 -7.69 4.35 -33.22
N ALA A 366 -7.76 4.00 -34.50
CA ALA A 366 -8.58 4.72 -35.46
C ALA A 366 -10.07 4.65 -35.10
N LEU A 367 -10.53 3.45 -34.69
CA LEU A 367 -11.90 3.22 -34.25
C LEU A 367 -12.25 4.14 -33.09
N PHE A 368 -11.52 4.09 -31.97
CA PHE A 368 -11.85 4.86 -30.77
C PHE A 368 -11.81 6.39 -31.00
N LYS A 369 -11.04 6.88 -31.99
CA LYS A 369 -11.05 8.28 -32.41
C LYS A 369 -12.31 8.75 -33.15
N THR A 370 -13.22 7.85 -33.52
CA THR A 370 -14.43 8.22 -34.30
C THR A 370 -15.54 8.85 -33.44
N ARG A 371 -15.57 8.56 -32.14
CA ARG A 371 -16.61 9.00 -31.19
C ARG A 371 -16.00 9.62 -29.93
N THR A 372 -16.78 10.41 -29.20
CA THR A 372 -16.38 10.93 -27.88
C THR A 372 -16.35 9.81 -26.85
N GLN A 373 -15.69 10.03 -25.71
CA GLN A 373 -15.70 9.07 -24.60
C GLN A 373 -17.13 8.75 -24.13
N ALA A 374 -17.99 9.78 -24.01
CA ALA A 374 -19.38 9.59 -23.57
C ALA A 374 -20.20 8.76 -24.56
N GLU A 375 -20.03 8.98 -25.86
CA GLU A 375 -20.69 8.19 -26.93
C GLU A 375 -20.26 6.71 -26.86
N TRP A 376 -18.97 6.44 -26.60
CA TRP A 376 -18.47 5.08 -26.43
C TRP A 376 -18.97 4.40 -25.16
N VAL A 377 -18.97 5.10 -24.03
CA VAL A 377 -19.49 4.58 -22.76
C VAL A 377 -20.96 4.19 -22.93
N ALA A 378 -21.77 5.03 -23.57
CA ALA A 378 -23.18 4.72 -23.85
C ALA A 378 -23.35 3.51 -24.80
N LEU A 379 -22.48 3.38 -25.82
CA LEU A 379 -22.52 2.24 -26.74
C LEU A 379 -22.20 0.92 -26.03
N PHE A 380 -21.20 0.92 -25.15
CA PHE A 380 -20.70 -0.28 -24.49
C PHE A 380 -21.37 -0.58 -23.14
N GLU A 381 -22.20 0.31 -22.59
CA GLU A 381 -22.95 0.06 -21.35
C GLU A 381 -23.70 -1.29 -21.34
N PRO A 382 -24.46 -1.68 -22.39
CA PRO A 382 -25.14 -2.97 -22.44
C PRO A 382 -24.26 -4.13 -22.96
N VAL A 383 -22.97 -3.88 -23.24
CA VAL A 383 -22.08 -4.84 -23.90
C VAL A 383 -20.99 -5.29 -22.93
N ASP A 384 -20.90 -6.59 -22.71
CA ASP A 384 -19.78 -7.21 -22.00
C ASP A 384 -18.52 -7.14 -22.88
N ALA A 385 -17.83 -6.00 -22.87
CA ALA A 385 -16.64 -5.72 -23.68
C ALA A 385 -15.43 -5.22 -22.87
N CYS A 386 -15.56 -5.07 -21.55
CA CYS A 386 -14.50 -4.54 -20.67
C CYS A 386 -13.93 -3.17 -21.14
N VAL A 387 -14.82 -2.28 -21.60
CA VAL A 387 -14.50 -0.90 -21.97
C VAL A 387 -14.97 0.05 -20.86
N THR A 388 -14.09 0.91 -20.37
CA THR A 388 -14.42 1.87 -19.30
C THR A 388 -13.75 3.23 -19.53
N PRO A 389 -14.33 4.33 -19.02
CA PRO A 389 -13.68 5.64 -19.09
C PRO A 389 -12.45 5.69 -18.19
N VAL A 390 -11.35 6.29 -18.67
CA VAL A 390 -10.20 6.65 -17.85
C VAL A 390 -10.52 7.95 -17.13
N ASN A 391 -10.88 7.83 -15.85
CA ASN A 391 -11.30 8.95 -15.02
C ASN A 391 -10.11 9.72 -14.42
N SER A 392 -10.21 11.04 -14.39
CA SER A 392 -9.43 11.88 -13.48
C SER A 392 -9.81 11.63 -12.02
N PRO A 393 -8.99 12.04 -11.02
CA PRO A 393 -9.36 11.91 -9.61
C PRO A 393 -10.70 12.57 -9.26
N ALA A 394 -11.02 13.71 -9.88
CA ALA A 394 -12.29 14.40 -9.66
C ALA A 394 -13.48 13.62 -10.23
N GLN A 395 -13.33 13.01 -11.41
CA GLN A 395 -14.37 12.14 -11.99
C GLN A 395 -14.55 10.87 -11.13
N ALA A 396 -13.45 10.23 -10.70
CA ALA A 396 -13.49 9.04 -9.86
C ALA A 396 -14.19 9.30 -8.51
N ALA A 397 -13.98 10.46 -7.88
CA ALA A 397 -14.67 10.84 -6.64
C ALA A 397 -16.19 11.03 -6.83
N ASN A 398 -16.64 11.27 -8.06
CA ASN A 398 -18.05 11.44 -8.40
C ASN A 398 -18.67 10.20 -9.06
N ASP A 399 -17.87 9.16 -9.28
CA ASP A 399 -18.27 7.95 -9.98
C ASP A 399 -19.34 7.17 -9.20
N PRO A 400 -20.44 6.72 -9.85
CA PRO A 400 -21.51 5.97 -9.19
C PRO A 400 -21.02 4.71 -8.46
N GLN A 401 -20.04 4.00 -9.01
CA GLN A 401 -19.48 2.79 -8.39
C GLN A 401 -18.70 3.14 -7.12
N MET A 402 -17.90 4.22 -7.15
CA MET A 402 -17.15 4.66 -5.96
C MET A 402 -18.09 5.10 -4.84
N ARG A 403 -19.17 5.80 -5.17
CA ARG A 403 -20.21 6.20 -4.21
C ARG A 403 -20.99 5.00 -3.66
N ALA A 404 -21.44 4.10 -4.54
CA ALA A 404 -22.17 2.88 -4.16
C ALA A 404 -21.35 1.97 -3.23
N ARG A 405 -20.03 1.98 -3.39
CA ARG A 405 -19.10 1.24 -2.53
C ARG A 405 -18.61 2.02 -1.32
N SER A 406 -19.19 3.19 -1.02
CA SER A 406 -18.76 4.05 0.10
C SER A 406 -17.25 4.30 0.09
N MET A 407 -16.68 4.54 -1.10
CA MET A 407 -15.29 4.98 -1.27
C MET A 407 -15.16 6.50 -1.23
N VAL A 408 -16.28 7.22 -1.27
CA VAL A 408 -16.39 8.62 -0.87
C VAL A 408 -17.42 8.68 0.25
N VAL A 409 -16.99 9.09 1.44
CA VAL A 409 -17.80 9.12 2.67
C VAL A 409 -17.72 10.49 3.31
N GLU A 410 -18.74 10.85 4.08
CA GLU A 410 -18.69 12.02 4.96
C GLU A 410 -18.55 11.54 6.41
N LEU A 411 -17.54 12.03 7.11
CA LEU A 411 -17.29 11.68 8.51
C LEU A 411 -17.41 12.93 9.38
N GLU A 412 -18.00 12.78 10.56
CA GLU A 412 -18.19 13.87 11.50
C GLU A 412 -16.88 14.21 12.21
N ASN A 413 -16.37 15.43 12.03
CA ASN A 413 -15.18 15.97 12.68
C ASN A 413 -15.58 17.02 13.74
N PRO A 414 -15.03 16.96 14.97
CA PRO A 414 -15.39 17.88 16.05
C PRO A 414 -15.16 19.37 15.78
N LEU A 415 -14.20 19.71 14.92
CA LEU A 415 -13.86 21.11 14.60
C LEU A 415 -14.48 21.59 13.29
N HIS A 416 -14.64 20.69 12.33
CA HIS A 416 -14.98 21.03 10.94
C HIS A 416 -16.36 20.53 10.51
N GLY A 417 -17.11 19.86 11.39
CA GLY A 417 -18.38 19.23 11.06
C GLY A 417 -18.18 18.06 10.09
N LYS A 418 -19.07 17.88 9.11
CA LYS A 418 -18.94 16.79 8.13
C LYS A 418 -17.83 17.07 7.13
N VAL A 419 -16.84 16.18 7.09
CA VAL A 419 -15.70 16.27 6.17
C VAL A 419 -15.74 15.11 5.17
N PRO A 420 -15.64 15.38 3.84
CA PRO A 420 -15.56 14.34 2.83
C PRO A 420 -14.20 13.62 2.88
N MET A 421 -14.23 12.30 2.78
CA MET A 421 -13.06 11.42 2.86
C MET A 421 -13.16 10.25 1.89
N VAL A 422 -12.00 9.70 1.53
CA VAL A 422 -11.87 8.41 0.87
C VAL A 422 -12.22 7.35 1.90
N GLY A 423 -13.17 6.48 1.57
CA GLY A 423 -13.62 5.40 2.44
C GLY A 423 -12.56 4.34 2.69
N SER A 424 -12.89 3.38 3.56
CA SER A 424 -12.04 2.21 3.79
C SER A 424 -12.23 1.20 2.67
N MET A 425 -11.13 0.59 2.24
CA MET A 425 -11.16 -0.52 1.28
C MET A 425 -11.72 -1.83 1.89
N PHE A 426 -11.75 -1.94 3.22
CA PHE A 426 -12.30 -3.10 3.90
C PHE A 426 -13.83 -3.04 3.93
N LYS A 427 -14.47 -3.98 3.23
CA LYS A 427 -15.93 -4.15 3.18
C LYS A 427 -16.31 -5.46 3.88
N LEU A 428 -16.24 -5.47 5.21
CA LEU A 428 -16.45 -6.66 6.04
C LEU A 428 -17.84 -6.58 6.69
N ASP A 429 -18.65 -7.62 6.52
CA ASP A 429 -20.01 -7.77 7.08
C ASP A 429 -20.92 -6.55 6.95
N GLY A 430 -20.78 -5.81 5.84
CA GLY A 430 -21.56 -4.59 5.56
C GLY A 430 -21.33 -3.45 6.56
N GLN A 431 -20.27 -3.52 7.38
CA GLN A 431 -19.98 -2.51 8.39
C GLN A 431 -19.50 -1.21 7.73
N PRO A 432 -20.08 -0.04 8.08
CA PRO A 432 -19.62 1.24 7.57
C PRO A 432 -18.27 1.62 8.19
N LEU A 433 -17.55 2.51 7.51
CA LEU A 433 -16.40 3.20 8.10
C LEU A 433 -16.93 4.23 9.10
N GLU A 434 -16.40 4.20 10.32
CA GLU A 434 -16.65 5.21 11.35
C GLU A 434 -15.33 5.86 11.77
N ALA A 435 -15.35 7.18 12.00
CA ALA A 435 -14.26 7.91 12.63
C ALA A 435 -14.54 8.04 14.14
N ARG A 436 -13.91 7.18 14.94
CA ARG A 436 -14.04 7.18 16.41
C ARG A 436 -13.23 8.29 17.07
N HIS A 437 -12.08 8.59 16.47
CA HIS A 437 -11.13 9.58 16.95
C HIS A 437 -10.62 10.43 15.79
N TRP A 438 -10.30 11.67 16.11
CA TRP A 438 -9.69 12.63 15.22
C TRP A 438 -8.47 13.20 15.89
N MET A 439 -7.31 13.14 15.22
CA MET A 439 -6.16 13.93 15.61
C MET A 439 -6.21 15.25 14.85
N ASN A 440 -6.94 16.23 15.40
CA ASN A 440 -6.99 17.59 14.88
C ASN A 440 -5.69 18.34 15.16
N TYR A 441 -5.07 18.09 16.33
CA TYR A 441 -3.80 18.69 16.71
C TYR A 441 -2.79 17.64 17.22
N PRO A 442 -1.48 17.86 16.99
CA PRO A 442 -0.44 17.10 17.68
C PRO A 442 -0.59 17.22 19.21
N GLY A 443 -0.61 16.09 19.91
CA GLY A 443 -0.73 16.05 21.38
C GLY A 443 -2.12 16.33 21.94
N GLU A 444 -3.14 16.45 21.09
CA GLU A 444 -4.54 16.70 21.52
C GLU A 444 -5.04 15.72 22.59
N HIS A 445 -4.51 14.49 22.60
CA HIS A 445 -4.92 13.44 23.51
C HIS A 445 -3.89 13.13 24.60
N THR A 446 -2.82 13.93 24.75
CA THR A 446 -1.73 13.66 25.69
C THR A 446 -2.23 13.46 27.12
N GLY A 447 -3.04 14.39 27.65
CA GLY A 447 -3.57 14.30 29.01
C GLY A 447 -4.46 13.06 29.22
N MET A 448 -5.34 12.77 28.26
CA MET A 448 -6.23 11.59 28.30
C MET A 448 -5.43 10.29 28.31
N VAL A 449 -4.44 10.16 27.42
CA VAL A 449 -3.58 8.97 27.35
C VAL A 449 -2.78 8.82 28.63
N LEU A 450 -2.23 9.89 29.20
CA LEU A 450 -1.50 9.83 30.47
C LEU A 450 -2.40 9.37 31.63
N GLN A 451 -3.63 9.85 31.71
CA GLN A 451 -4.61 9.41 32.71
C GLN A 451 -4.94 7.91 32.56
N GLU A 452 -5.08 7.39 31.34
CA GLU A 452 -5.24 5.94 31.08
C GLU A 452 -4.03 5.11 31.52
N LEU A 453 -2.85 5.72 31.57
CA LEU A 453 -1.62 5.13 32.10
C LEU A 453 -1.51 5.25 33.62
N GLY A 454 -2.45 5.93 34.28
CA GLY A 454 -2.53 6.05 35.74
C GLY A 454 -1.84 7.29 36.33
N TYR A 455 -1.44 8.25 35.50
CA TYR A 455 -0.94 9.54 36.00
C TYR A 455 -2.10 10.39 36.53
N SER A 456 -1.89 10.98 37.71
CA SER A 456 -2.79 11.98 38.29
C SER A 456 -2.74 13.30 37.52
N GLU A 457 -3.76 14.15 37.67
CA GLU A 457 -3.79 15.48 37.04
C GLU A 457 -2.57 16.33 37.43
N GLY A 458 -2.09 16.21 38.68
CA GLY A 458 -0.88 16.88 39.15
C GLY A 458 0.39 16.41 38.42
N GLU A 459 0.58 15.09 38.30
CA GLU A 459 1.74 14.54 37.58
C GLU A 459 1.71 14.90 36.08
N VAL A 460 0.52 14.92 35.46
CA VAL A 460 0.37 15.37 34.07
C VAL A 460 0.79 16.84 33.92
N ALA A 461 0.31 17.71 34.80
CA ALA A 461 0.66 19.12 34.79
C ALA A 461 2.18 19.33 35.01
N ASP A 462 2.80 18.56 35.89
CA ASP A 462 4.25 18.62 36.15
C ASP A 462 5.07 18.17 34.94
N LEU A 463 4.67 17.09 34.26
CA LEU A 463 5.33 16.62 33.04
C LEU A 463 5.22 17.64 31.89
N GLN A 464 4.06 18.31 31.78
CA GLN A 464 3.82 19.35 30.78
C GLN A 464 4.64 20.62 31.08
N ALA A 465 4.67 21.06 32.33
CA ALA A 465 5.43 22.23 32.76
C ALA A 465 6.94 22.07 32.51
N GLN A 466 7.45 20.85 32.65
CA GLN A 466 8.85 20.50 32.38
C GLN A 466 9.14 20.25 30.89
N GLY A 467 8.11 20.22 30.04
CA GLY A 467 8.24 20.03 28.60
C GLY A 467 8.59 18.60 28.17
N PHE A 468 8.35 17.61 29.04
CA PHE A 468 8.55 16.19 28.71
C PHE A 468 7.39 15.61 27.91
N VAL A 469 6.21 16.20 28.08
CA VAL A 469 5.00 15.89 27.31
C VAL A 469 4.33 17.19 26.88
N ARG A 470 3.49 17.15 25.84
CA ARG A 470 2.72 18.34 25.39
C ARG A 470 1.30 17.99 25.03
#